data_AF-A0A259SHN6-F1
#
_entry.id   AF-A0A259SHN6-F1
#
_cell.length_a   1.000
_cell.length_b   1.000
_cell.length_c   1.000
_cell.angle_alpha   90.00
_cell.angle_beta   90.00
_cell.angle_gamma   90.00
#
_symmetry.space_group_name_H-M   'P 1'
#
loop_
_entity.id
_entity.type
_entity.pdbx_description
1 polymer ?
#
loop_
_entity_poly.entity_id
_entity_poly.type
_entity_poly.pdbx_seq_one_letter_code
_entity_poly.pdbx_strand_id
1 'polypeptide(L)'
;MWAADDSTAEVSPFRVNQKAPAEARFERTLFWRKFFIYGFFFLAAASVLMQLNQFVQESNKPAPKAVTSATVNSSTGKAVASAALKAWMSAEPSPVPGGVLLSWDGFDSIAAGVTQSSSDPGANAGELHHFSIAVPGRDATLYYDATVLVSVDSKLGAIAVGAPALLPVAPAAQTGWSSAIWAGFKTTTTSGPVKDAVSAWAKAFTASPADLRLAVGDPNDAHAYMPLAGAQIADVQVTNTAGKVLNDGIETKTLLVRATVNITWAEGTSSPMTYDLLVESANTAAPRVTAWGGAGTGPSLKAYQNAVSGRDVGTAAPTPTPTPTEAAR
;
A
#
# COMPACT_ATOMS: atom_id res chain seq x y z
N MET A 1 -43.05 50.23 -102.22
CA MET A 1 -43.52 50.73 -100.91
C MET A 1 -43.14 49.66 -99.90
N TRP A 2 -42.14 49.95 -99.09
CA TRP A 2 -41.34 49.04 -98.25
C TRP A 2 -42.03 48.74 -96.90
N ALA A 3 -42.02 47.49 -96.43
CA ALA A 3 -41.16 46.98 -95.35
C ALA A 3 -41.76 45.79 -94.57
N ALA A 4 -40.90 44.78 -94.38
CA ALA A 4 -40.76 43.86 -93.24
C ALA A 4 -41.79 42.76 -92.96
N ASP A 5 -41.40 41.57 -93.43
CA ASP A 5 -41.30 40.30 -92.68
C ASP A 5 -41.00 40.47 -91.18
N ASP A 6 -41.63 39.67 -90.30
CA ASP A 6 -40.94 38.71 -89.41
C ASP A 6 -41.92 38.10 -88.36
N SER A 7 -41.69 36.81 -88.14
CA SER A 7 -42.19 35.91 -87.12
C SER A 7 -42.14 36.45 -85.68
N THR A 8 -43.15 36.11 -84.87
CA THR A 8 -43.04 36.19 -83.41
C THR A 8 -43.66 34.96 -82.75
N ALA A 9 -42.80 33.99 -82.47
CA ALA A 9 -43.04 32.98 -81.45
C ALA A 9 -42.99 33.65 -80.07
N GLU A 10 -43.98 33.37 -79.22
CA GLU A 10 -43.97 33.78 -77.82
C GLU A 10 -42.79 33.15 -77.08
N VAL A 11 -41.80 33.98 -76.74
CA VAL A 11 -40.72 33.63 -75.81
C VAL A 11 -41.10 34.15 -74.44
N SER A 12 -41.49 33.23 -73.54
CA SER A 12 -41.69 33.51 -72.12
C SER A 12 -40.34 33.78 -71.43
N PRO A 13 -40.10 34.96 -70.81
CA PRO A 13 -38.89 35.21 -70.06
C PRO A 13 -39.14 34.98 -68.56
N PHE A 14 -38.12 34.45 -67.88
CA PHE A 14 -37.99 34.24 -66.43
C PHE A 14 -38.54 32.93 -65.84
N ARG A 15 -37.93 31.80 -66.21
CA ARG A 15 -37.78 30.68 -65.26
C ARG A 15 -36.68 31.03 -64.24
N VAL A 16 -37.09 31.37 -63.03
CA VAL A 16 -36.18 31.50 -61.88
C VAL A 16 -35.58 30.12 -61.57
N ASN A 17 -34.25 30.03 -61.60
CA ASN A 17 -33.51 28.80 -61.36
C ASN A 17 -33.55 28.44 -59.86
N GLN A 18 -34.50 27.59 -59.44
CA GLN A 18 -34.71 27.14 -58.05
C GLN A 18 -33.61 26.23 -57.48
N LYS A 19 -32.43 26.13 -58.12
CA LYS A 19 -31.29 25.36 -57.60
C LYS A 19 -30.03 26.22 -57.58
N ALA A 20 -30.06 27.31 -56.81
CA ALA A 20 -28.83 28.01 -56.48
C ALA A 20 -27.96 27.12 -55.56
N PRO A 21 -26.69 26.81 -55.90
CA PRO A 21 -25.82 25.93 -55.11
C PRO A 21 -25.45 26.48 -53.72
N ALA A 22 -25.87 27.70 -53.40
CA ALA A 22 -25.69 28.34 -52.09
C ALA A 22 -26.65 27.79 -51.02
N GLU A 23 -27.91 27.50 -51.37
CA GLU A 23 -28.90 26.99 -50.41
C GLU A 23 -28.60 25.55 -49.99
N ALA A 24 -28.19 24.70 -50.95
CA ALA A 24 -27.78 23.31 -50.66
C ALA A 24 -26.52 23.22 -49.78
N ARG A 25 -25.63 24.21 -49.82
CA ARG A 25 -24.44 24.28 -48.94
C ARG A 25 -24.81 24.72 -47.52
N PHE A 26 -25.81 25.58 -47.35
CA PHE A 26 -26.27 26.08 -46.05
C PHE A 26 -27.08 25.01 -45.27
N GLU A 27 -27.90 24.24 -45.97
CA GLU A 27 -28.63 23.10 -45.39
C GLU A 27 -27.67 22.00 -44.92
N ARG A 28 -26.61 21.72 -45.70
CA ARG A 28 -25.62 20.68 -45.36
C ARG A 28 -24.80 21.06 -44.14
N THR A 29 -24.41 22.33 -43.97
CA THR A 29 -23.68 22.79 -42.78
C THR A 29 -24.55 22.80 -41.52
N LEU A 30 -25.84 23.12 -41.63
CA LEU A 30 -26.79 23.03 -40.51
C LEU A 30 -27.03 21.58 -40.06
N PHE A 31 -27.17 20.65 -41.02
CA PHE A 31 -27.32 19.23 -40.71
C PHE A 31 -26.09 18.68 -39.98
N TRP A 32 -24.88 18.96 -40.50
CA TRP A 32 -23.64 18.52 -39.86
C TRP A 32 -23.44 19.16 -38.48
N ARG A 33 -23.79 20.44 -38.31
CA ARG A 33 -23.70 21.11 -37.00
C ARG A 33 -24.68 20.52 -35.98
N LYS A 34 -25.92 20.21 -36.38
CA LYS A 34 -26.87 19.49 -35.52
C LYS A 34 -26.38 18.08 -35.20
N PHE A 35 -25.85 17.36 -36.18
CA PHE A 35 -25.29 16.02 -36.00
C PHE A 35 -24.13 16.03 -34.99
N PHE A 36 -23.21 16.99 -35.07
CA PHE A 36 -22.11 17.13 -34.10
C PHE A 36 -22.59 17.55 -32.70
N ILE A 37 -23.56 18.46 -32.59
CA ILE A 37 -24.08 18.90 -31.29
C ILE A 37 -24.81 17.75 -30.60
N TYR A 38 -25.74 17.07 -31.28
CA TYR A 38 -26.46 15.92 -30.69
C TYR A 38 -25.52 14.73 -30.43
N GLY A 39 -24.56 14.47 -31.31
CA GLY A 39 -23.53 13.45 -31.10
C GLY A 39 -22.65 13.72 -29.88
N PHE A 40 -22.27 14.99 -29.65
CA PHE A 40 -21.50 15.40 -28.48
C PHE A 40 -22.29 15.21 -27.16
N PHE A 41 -23.57 15.60 -27.12
CA PHE A 41 -24.41 15.36 -25.95
C PHE A 41 -24.64 13.87 -25.67
N PHE A 42 -24.76 13.05 -26.71
CA PHE A 42 -24.91 11.60 -26.55
C PHE A 42 -23.61 10.94 -26.03
N LEU A 43 -22.45 11.35 -26.55
CA LEU A 43 -21.14 10.88 -26.08
C LEU A 43 -20.84 11.31 -24.63
N ALA A 44 -21.22 12.53 -24.25
CA ALA A 44 -21.08 13.01 -22.87
C ALA A 44 -21.98 12.23 -21.89
N ALA A 45 -23.22 11.90 -22.29
CA ALA A 45 -24.11 11.07 -21.47
C ALA A 45 -23.57 9.63 -21.32
N ALA A 46 -23.04 9.05 -22.40
CA ALA A 46 -22.44 7.72 -22.39
C ALA A 46 -21.17 7.65 -21.52
N SER A 47 -20.32 8.69 -21.53
CA SER A 47 -19.10 8.73 -20.72
C SER A 47 -19.39 8.84 -19.22
N VAL A 48 -20.43 9.60 -18.83
CA VAL A 48 -20.91 9.66 -17.44
C VAL A 48 -21.44 8.32 -16.97
N LEU A 49 -22.21 7.60 -17.81
CA LEU A 49 -22.70 6.26 -17.49
C LEU A 49 -21.56 5.24 -17.35
N MET A 50 -20.52 5.33 -18.18
CA MET A 50 -19.32 4.49 -18.04
C MET A 50 -18.55 4.77 -16.75
N GLN A 51 -18.41 6.05 -16.35
CA GLN A 51 -17.75 6.42 -15.09
C GLN A 51 -18.54 5.97 -13.87
N LEU A 52 -19.87 6.07 -13.91
CA LEU A 52 -20.74 5.55 -12.85
C LEU A 52 -20.61 4.02 -12.70
N ASN A 53 -20.50 3.28 -13.81
CA ASN A 53 -20.32 1.84 -13.75
C ASN A 53 -18.94 1.46 -13.15
N GLN A 54 -17.87 2.21 -13.45
CA GLN A 54 -16.58 1.99 -12.79
C GLN A 54 -16.61 2.32 -11.30
N PHE A 55 -17.30 3.38 -10.91
CA PHE A 55 -17.48 3.73 -9.49
C PHE A 55 -18.28 2.66 -8.74
N VAL A 56 -19.32 2.10 -9.34
CA VAL A 56 -20.09 0.97 -8.78
C VAL A 56 -19.23 -0.29 -8.66
N GLN A 57 -18.36 -0.57 -9.63
CA GLN A 57 -17.41 -1.69 -9.56
C GLN A 57 -16.35 -1.49 -8.48
N GLU A 58 -15.86 -0.27 -8.27
CA GLU A 58 -14.89 0.04 -7.20
C GLU A 58 -15.53 0.04 -5.80
N SER A 59 -16.76 0.52 -5.68
CA SER A 59 -17.50 0.50 -4.41
C SER A 59 -18.03 -0.90 -4.04
N ASN A 60 -18.26 -1.77 -5.03
CA ASN A 60 -18.62 -3.18 -4.82
C ASN A 60 -17.41 -4.12 -4.72
N LYS A 61 -16.16 -3.63 -4.81
CA LYS A 61 -15.01 -4.45 -4.41
C LYS A 61 -15.19 -4.74 -2.92
N PRO A 62 -15.34 -6.00 -2.50
CA PRO A 62 -15.42 -6.31 -1.09
C PRO A 62 -14.16 -5.76 -0.44
N ALA A 63 -14.33 -4.86 0.54
CA ALA A 63 -13.21 -4.44 1.38
C ALA A 63 -12.50 -5.71 1.86
N PRO A 64 -11.17 -5.79 1.80
CA PRO A 64 -10.45 -6.96 2.30
C PRO A 64 -10.93 -7.19 3.73
N LYS A 65 -11.60 -8.32 3.94
CA LYS A 65 -12.21 -8.65 5.21
C LYS A 65 -11.09 -8.60 6.24
N ALA A 66 -11.18 -7.68 7.21
CA ALA A 66 -10.21 -7.59 8.27
C ALA A 66 -10.16 -8.96 8.96
N VAL A 67 -9.07 -9.68 8.76
CA VAL A 67 -8.87 -10.98 9.41
C VAL A 67 -8.58 -10.68 10.86
N THR A 68 -9.60 -10.77 11.71
CA THR A 68 -9.40 -10.69 13.17
C THR A 68 -8.61 -11.92 13.61
N SER A 69 -7.68 -11.76 14.55
CA SER A 69 -6.86 -12.88 15.05
C SER A 69 -7.70 -14.08 15.50
N ALA A 70 -8.92 -13.87 15.99
CA ALA A 70 -9.83 -14.96 16.40
C ALA A 70 -10.22 -15.92 15.25
N THR A 71 -10.22 -15.49 13.99
CA THR A 71 -10.59 -16.33 12.84
C THR A 71 -9.46 -17.27 12.41
N VAL A 72 -8.21 -16.90 12.71
CA VAL A 72 -7.00 -17.69 12.37
C VAL A 72 -6.49 -18.50 13.58
N ASN A 73 -6.98 -18.15 14.78
CA ASN A 73 -6.46 -18.63 16.07
C ASN A 73 -7.52 -19.43 16.85
N SER A 74 -8.51 -19.99 16.15
CA SER A 74 -9.66 -20.73 16.69
C SER A 74 -9.34 -22.18 17.08
N SER A 75 -8.07 -22.54 17.18
CA SER A 75 -7.66 -23.90 17.48
C SER A 75 -7.98 -24.29 18.92
N THR A 76 -8.48 -25.52 19.10
CA THR A 76 -8.72 -26.09 20.42
C THR A 76 -7.41 -26.62 21.03
N GLY A 77 -6.51 -27.16 20.18
CA GLY A 77 -5.26 -27.80 20.57
C GLY A 77 -4.08 -26.88 20.82
N LYS A 78 -4.17 -25.58 20.47
CA LYS A 78 -3.00 -24.68 20.44
C LYS A 78 -2.23 -24.60 21.76
N ALA A 79 -2.93 -24.47 22.88
CA ALA A 79 -2.27 -24.37 24.19
C ALA A 79 -1.50 -25.65 24.52
N VAL A 80 -2.10 -26.81 24.21
CA VAL A 80 -1.50 -28.14 24.41
C VAL A 80 -0.30 -28.33 23.48
N ALA A 81 -0.43 -28.00 22.20
CA ALA A 81 0.67 -28.08 21.23
C ALA A 81 1.86 -27.20 21.65
N SER A 82 1.58 -25.95 22.05
CA SER A 82 2.61 -25.00 22.47
C SER A 82 3.33 -25.46 23.74
N ALA A 83 2.57 -26.02 24.70
CA ALA A 83 3.13 -26.56 25.93
C ALA A 83 3.98 -27.80 25.66
N ALA A 84 3.50 -28.72 24.82
CA ALA A 84 4.23 -29.93 24.44
C ALA A 84 5.54 -29.60 23.71
N LEU A 85 5.53 -28.65 22.77
CA LEU A 85 6.75 -28.21 22.08
C LEU A 85 7.74 -27.58 23.06
N LYS A 86 7.29 -26.66 23.92
CA LYS A 86 8.17 -26.01 24.91
C LYS A 86 8.76 -27.01 25.91
N ALA A 87 7.95 -27.95 26.39
CA ALA A 87 8.41 -29.02 27.28
C ALA A 87 9.46 -29.91 26.58
N TRP A 88 9.22 -30.27 25.31
CA TRP A 88 10.18 -31.03 24.52
C TRP A 88 11.50 -30.26 24.30
N MET A 89 11.45 -28.97 23.98
CA MET A 89 12.65 -28.12 23.80
C MET A 89 13.44 -27.93 25.09
N SER A 90 12.78 -27.97 26.25
CA SER A 90 13.40 -27.79 27.58
C SER A 90 13.75 -29.10 28.29
N ALA A 91 13.57 -30.25 27.63
CA ALA A 91 13.95 -31.54 28.18
C ALA A 91 15.47 -31.61 28.43
N GLU A 92 15.91 -32.53 29.30
CA GLU A 92 17.33 -32.75 29.60
C GLU A 92 17.75 -34.18 29.16
N PRO A 93 18.70 -34.33 28.23
CA PRO A 93 19.33 -33.28 27.42
C PRO A 93 18.35 -32.68 26.40
N SER A 94 18.50 -31.37 26.12
CA SER A 94 17.62 -30.68 25.17
C SER A 94 17.80 -31.24 23.76
N PRO A 95 16.70 -31.61 23.07
CA PRO A 95 16.74 -31.99 21.66
C PRO A 95 17.21 -30.85 20.74
N VAL A 96 17.01 -29.60 21.15
CA VAL A 96 17.44 -28.38 20.45
C VAL A 96 18.11 -27.40 21.42
N PRO A 97 19.37 -27.65 21.82
CA PRO A 97 20.07 -26.82 22.78
C PRO A 97 20.13 -25.35 22.35
N GLY A 98 19.68 -24.44 23.22
CA GLY A 98 19.63 -23.00 22.93
C GLY A 98 18.56 -22.59 21.92
N GLY A 99 17.70 -23.53 21.47
CA GLY A 99 16.61 -23.26 20.56
C GLY A 99 15.55 -22.35 21.17
N VAL A 100 14.99 -21.46 20.35
CA VAL A 100 13.91 -20.55 20.73
C VAL A 100 12.71 -20.71 19.81
N LEU A 101 11.52 -20.63 20.40
CA LEU A 101 10.27 -20.60 19.66
C LEU A 101 10.03 -19.19 19.12
N LEU A 102 9.93 -19.04 17.80
CA LEU A 102 9.69 -17.76 17.14
C LEU A 102 8.20 -17.47 17.01
N SER A 103 7.43 -18.44 16.52
CA SER A 103 6.01 -18.27 16.23
C SER A 103 5.24 -19.58 16.24
N TRP A 104 3.93 -19.44 16.44
CA TRP A 104 2.97 -20.44 16.04
C TRP A 104 2.35 -19.97 14.72
N ASP A 105 2.43 -20.81 13.71
CA ASP A 105 2.15 -20.43 12.32
C ASP A 105 0.76 -20.91 11.84
N GLY A 106 0.10 -21.77 12.62
CA GLY A 106 -1.24 -22.28 12.31
C GLY A 106 -1.42 -23.75 12.67
N PHE A 107 -2.50 -24.34 12.15
CA PHE A 107 -2.77 -25.76 12.25
C PHE A 107 -3.60 -26.26 11.07
N ASP A 108 -3.44 -27.55 10.74
CA ASP A 108 -4.34 -28.27 9.84
C ASP A 108 -5.29 -29.16 10.64
N SER A 109 -6.57 -29.18 10.27
CA SER A 109 -7.55 -30.08 10.87
C SER A 109 -7.48 -31.47 10.24
N ILE A 110 -7.43 -32.50 11.08
CA ILE A 110 -7.48 -33.90 10.69
C ILE A 110 -8.85 -34.43 11.11
N ALA A 111 -9.61 -34.93 10.14
CA ALA A 111 -10.92 -35.51 10.42
C ALA A 111 -10.79 -36.74 11.32
N ALA A 112 -11.79 -36.94 12.18
CA ALA A 112 -11.91 -38.16 12.97
C ALA A 112 -11.93 -39.40 12.05
N GLY A 113 -11.26 -40.47 12.47
CA GLY A 113 -11.25 -41.72 11.73
C GLY A 113 -12.62 -42.40 11.76
N VAL A 114 -13.02 -43.00 10.65
CA VAL A 114 -14.24 -43.81 10.58
C VAL A 114 -13.96 -45.17 11.23
N THR A 115 -14.80 -45.59 12.18
CA THR A 115 -14.69 -46.89 12.84
C THR A 115 -14.94 -48.02 11.86
N GLN A 116 -14.03 -49.01 11.78
CA GLN A 116 -14.23 -50.20 10.95
C GLN A 116 -15.17 -51.24 11.60
N SER A 117 -15.41 -51.15 12.91
CA SER A 117 -16.33 -51.99 13.69
C SER A 117 -17.03 -51.16 14.77
N SER A 118 -18.26 -51.51 15.14
CA SER A 118 -19.04 -50.83 16.19
C SER A 118 -18.47 -50.99 17.61
N SER A 119 -17.40 -51.78 17.78
CA SER A 119 -16.72 -52.03 19.05
C SER A 119 -15.50 -51.13 19.28
N ASP A 120 -15.00 -50.45 18.25
CA ASP A 120 -13.79 -49.63 18.37
C ASP A 120 -14.18 -48.17 18.62
N PRO A 121 -13.65 -47.50 19.64
CA PRO A 121 -13.78 -46.05 19.73
C PRO A 121 -13.08 -45.46 18.50
N GLY A 122 -13.81 -44.70 17.69
CA GLY A 122 -13.25 -44.03 16.52
C GLY A 122 -12.08 -43.15 16.90
N ALA A 123 -11.09 -43.04 16.00
CA ALA A 123 -10.00 -42.11 16.23
C ALA A 123 -10.56 -40.70 16.31
N ASN A 124 -10.25 -39.98 17.39
CA ASN A 124 -10.64 -38.58 17.56
C ASN A 124 -10.14 -37.74 16.38
N ALA A 125 -10.79 -36.60 16.16
CA ALA A 125 -10.25 -35.58 15.28
C ALA A 125 -8.87 -35.11 15.81
N GLY A 126 -8.06 -34.58 14.91
CA GLY A 126 -6.74 -34.07 15.23
C GLY A 126 -6.54 -32.65 14.71
N GLU A 127 -5.56 -31.98 15.29
CA GLU A 127 -5.00 -30.72 14.80
C GLU A 127 -3.48 -30.92 14.67
N LEU A 128 -2.94 -30.79 13.46
CA LEU A 128 -1.50 -30.76 13.23
C LEU A 128 -1.03 -29.32 13.29
N HIS A 129 -0.31 -28.97 14.36
CA HIS A 129 0.15 -27.61 14.59
C HIS A 129 1.52 -27.36 13.99
N HIS A 130 1.70 -26.15 13.45
CA HIS A 130 2.94 -25.69 12.84
C HIS A 130 3.55 -24.54 13.65
N PHE A 131 4.86 -24.57 13.84
CA PHE A 131 5.63 -23.58 14.56
C PHE A 131 6.96 -23.33 13.86
N SER A 132 7.49 -22.12 14.00
CA SER A 132 8.84 -21.79 13.57
C SER A 132 9.76 -21.71 14.78
N ILE A 133 10.88 -22.43 14.73
CA ILE A 133 11.92 -22.35 15.76
C ILE A 133 13.25 -21.91 15.16
N ALA A 134 14.06 -21.19 15.95
CA ALA A 134 15.45 -20.88 15.64
C ALA A 134 16.35 -21.66 16.57
N VAL A 135 17.41 -22.26 16.02
CA VAL A 135 18.43 -22.98 16.77
C VAL A 135 19.79 -22.39 16.45
N PRO A 136 20.62 -22.02 17.46
CA PRO A 136 21.97 -21.55 17.21
C PRO A 136 22.81 -22.67 16.61
N GLY A 137 23.25 -22.48 15.35
CA GLY A 137 24.28 -23.32 14.73
C GLY A 137 25.68 -22.79 15.02
N ARG A 138 26.70 -23.50 14.55
CA ARG A 138 28.11 -23.09 14.73
C ARG A 138 28.44 -21.79 14.00
N ASP A 139 27.93 -21.64 12.77
CA ASP A 139 28.28 -20.52 11.89
C ASP A 139 27.10 -19.56 11.64
N ALA A 140 25.87 -20.05 11.78
CA ALA A 140 24.64 -19.28 11.56
C ALA A 140 23.48 -19.84 12.38
N THR A 141 22.45 -19.02 12.59
CA THR A 141 21.18 -19.51 13.14
C THR A 141 20.46 -20.36 12.09
N LEU A 142 20.04 -21.55 12.48
CA LEU A 142 19.25 -22.47 11.66
C LEU A 142 17.77 -22.33 12.01
N TYR A 143 16.91 -22.40 11.02
CA TYR A 143 15.46 -22.33 11.20
C TYR A 143 14.84 -23.68 10.87
N TYR A 144 13.83 -24.07 11.65
CA TYR A 144 13.09 -25.31 11.45
C TYR A 144 11.59 -25.05 11.57
N ASP A 145 10.84 -25.75 10.73
CA ASP A 145 9.40 -25.93 10.91
C ASP A 145 9.21 -27.07 11.91
N ALA A 146 8.64 -26.76 13.06
CA ALA A 146 8.29 -27.72 14.09
C ALA A 146 6.81 -28.08 13.99
N THR A 147 6.50 -29.37 14.06
CA THR A 147 5.13 -29.87 14.03
C THR A 147 4.77 -30.60 15.32
N VAL A 148 3.55 -30.39 15.81
CA VAL A 148 2.99 -31.12 16.96
C VAL A 148 1.58 -31.58 16.61
N LEU A 149 1.37 -32.88 16.61
CA LEU A 149 0.04 -33.45 16.45
C LEU A 149 -0.71 -33.39 17.79
N VAL A 150 -1.94 -32.92 17.77
CA VAL A 150 -2.83 -32.88 18.91
C VAL A 150 -4.12 -33.61 18.56
N SER A 151 -4.55 -34.53 19.41
CA SER A 151 -5.89 -35.09 19.34
C SER A 151 -6.86 -34.15 20.05
N VAL A 152 -8.00 -33.86 19.43
CA VAL A 152 -9.02 -32.95 19.96
C VAL A 152 -10.37 -33.65 20.04
N ASP A 153 -11.07 -33.44 21.16
CA ASP A 153 -12.43 -33.91 21.39
C ASP A 153 -13.24 -32.84 22.11
N SER A 154 -14.49 -32.66 21.68
CA SER A 154 -15.39 -31.62 22.20
C SER A 154 -15.75 -31.76 23.69
N LYS A 155 -15.59 -32.95 24.27
CA LYS A 155 -15.93 -33.27 25.67
C LYS A 155 -14.69 -33.51 26.52
N LEU A 156 -13.67 -34.17 25.97
CA LEU A 156 -12.45 -34.54 26.69
C LEU A 156 -11.35 -33.48 26.60
N GLY A 157 -11.49 -32.50 25.69
CA GLY A 157 -10.47 -31.48 25.46
C GLY A 157 -9.40 -31.93 24.48
N ALA A 158 -8.15 -31.53 24.70
CA ALA A 158 -7.05 -31.76 23.76
C ALA A 158 -5.84 -32.43 24.43
N ILE A 159 -5.15 -33.32 23.70
CA ILE A 159 -3.92 -33.99 24.14
C ILE A 159 -2.90 -34.08 23.01
N ALA A 160 -1.62 -33.80 23.30
CA ALA A 160 -0.55 -33.97 22.33
C ALA A 160 -0.31 -35.46 22.04
N VAL A 161 -0.16 -35.80 20.76
CA VAL A 161 0.03 -37.16 20.27
C VAL A 161 1.45 -37.28 19.72
N GLY A 162 2.31 -37.97 20.47
CA GLY A 162 3.71 -38.20 20.07
C GLY A 162 4.63 -37.01 20.35
N ALA A 163 5.90 -37.20 19.99
CA ALA A 163 6.93 -36.16 20.11
C ALA A 163 6.83 -35.16 18.95
N PRO A 164 7.21 -33.89 19.16
CA PRO A 164 7.37 -32.93 18.07
C PRO A 164 8.35 -33.42 17.00
N ALA A 165 8.13 -33.01 15.76
CA ALA A 165 9.06 -33.25 14.65
C ALA A 165 9.61 -31.93 14.10
N LEU A 166 10.84 -31.94 13.59
CA LEU A 166 11.50 -30.78 12.98
C LEU A 166 11.79 -31.06 11.51
N LEU A 167 11.46 -30.10 10.66
CA LEU A 167 11.84 -30.06 9.25
C LEU A 167 12.77 -28.87 9.02
N PRO A 168 13.97 -29.08 8.43
CA PRO A 168 14.90 -27.98 8.21
C PRO A 168 14.39 -27.02 7.14
N VAL A 169 14.48 -25.73 7.42
CA VAL A 169 14.23 -24.67 6.44
C VAL A 169 15.54 -24.34 5.74
N ALA A 170 15.54 -24.42 4.41
CA ALA A 170 16.71 -24.05 3.63
C ALA A 170 17.06 -22.57 3.87
N PRO A 171 18.34 -22.23 4.12
CA PRO A 171 18.73 -20.85 4.30
C PRO A 171 18.50 -20.06 3.01
N ALA A 172 18.21 -18.78 3.15
CA ALA A 172 18.16 -17.86 2.02
C ALA A 172 19.50 -17.86 1.27
N ALA A 173 19.44 -17.82 -0.07
CA ALA A 173 20.62 -17.58 -0.89
C ALA A 173 21.30 -16.28 -0.44
N GLN A 174 22.64 -16.22 -0.46
CA GLN A 174 23.35 -15.00 -0.04
C GLN A 174 23.49 -13.97 -1.17
N THR A 175 23.30 -14.41 -2.42
CA THR A 175 23.51 -13.61 -3.63
C THR A 175 22.41 -13.89 -4.64
N GLY A 176 22.32 -13.05 -5.69
CA GLY A 176 21.31 -13.19 -6.74
C GLY A 176 19.95 -12.56 -6.43
N TRP A 177 19.80 -11.93 -5.26
CA TRP A 177 18.63 -11.10 -4.95
C TRP A 177 18.59 -9.87 -5.84
N SER A 178 17.39 -9.55 -6.34
CA SER A 178 17.17 -8.30 -7.04
C SER A 178 17.33 -7.12 -6.10
N SER A 179 18.03 -6.08 -6.54
CA SER A 179 18.07 -4.79 -5.87
C SER A 179 16.85 -3.92 -6.21
N ALA A 180 15.90 -4.42 -7.02
CA ALA A 180 14.66 -3.72 -7.32
C ALA A 180 13.80 -3.61 -6.06
N ILE A 181 13.76 -2.41 -5.50
CA ILE A 181 13.11 -2.13 -4.22
C ILE A 181 11.58 -2.09 -4.34
N TRP A 182 11.09 -1.59 -5.47
CA TRP A 182 9.67 -1.37 -5.71
C TRP A 182 9.24 -2.04 -7.00
N ALA A 183 8.41 -3.08 -6.89
CA ALA A 183 7.86 -3.78 -8.05
C ALA A 183 7.04 -2.82 -8.93
N GLY A 184 7.26 -2.85 -10.25
CA GLY A 184 6.58 -1.96 -11.21
C GLY A 184 7.18 -0.55 -11.34
N PHE A 185 8.28 -0.27 -10.66
CA PHE A 185 9.02 0.99 -10.77
C PHE A 185 10.40 0.75 -11.37
N LYS A 186 10.93 1.77 -12.05
CA LYS A 186 12.28 1.76 -12.61
C LYS A 186 13.12 2.82 -11.93
N THR A 187 14.30 2.43 -11.49
CA THR A 187 15.26 3.33 -10.84
C THR A 187 15.71 4.44 -11.79
N THR A 188 15.93 5.62 -11.23
CA THR A 188 16.42 6.80 -11.93
C THR A 188 17.36 7.60 -11.03
N THR A 189 18.11 8.53 -11.63
CA THR A 189 19.01 9.41 -10.88
C THR A 189 18.23 10.43 -10.08
N THR A 190 18.56 10.55 -8.78
CA THR A 190 18.00 11.60 -7.92
C THR A 190 18.54 12.98 -8.30
N SER A 191 17.67 13.92 -8.64
CA SER A 191 18.05 15.32 -8.90
C SER A 191 18.42 16.07 -7.61
N GLY A 192 19.17 17.17 -7.73
CA GLY A 192 19.50 18.05 -6.61
C GLY A 192 18.27 18.57 -5.86
N PRO A 193 17.27 19.18 -6.56
CA PRO A 193 16.05 19.65 -5.92
C PRO A 193 15.29 18.58 -5.14
N VAL A 194 15.27 17.33 -5.62
CA VAL A 194 14.64 16.22 -4.88
C VAL A 194 15.39 15.91 -3.58
N LYS A 195 16.73 15.92 -3.59
CA LYS A 195 17.54 15.75 -2.36
C LYS A 195 17.28 16.88 -1.36
N ASP A 196 17.16 18.11 -1.85
CA ASP A 196 16.88 19.29 -1.03
C ASP A 196 15.48 19.20 -0.39
N ALA A 197 14.47 18.80 -1.17
CA ALA A 197 13.11 18.59 -0.66
C ALA A 197 13.02 17.48 0.39
N VAL A 198 13.74 16.37 0.19
CA VAL A 198 13.83 15.28 1.19
C VAL A 198 14.51 15.77 2.48
N SER A 199 15.59 16.55 2.35
CA SER A 199 16.28 17.12 3.52
C SER A 199 15.42 18.14 4.25
N ALA A 200 14.67 18.98 3.53
CA ALA A 200 13.74 19.97 4.09
C ALA A 200 12.57 19.28 4.80
N TRP A 201 11.98 18.25 4.17
CA TRP A 201 10.95 17.42 4.79
C TRP A 201 11.45 16.79 6.08
N ALA A 202 12.64 16.17 6.07
CA ALA A 202 13.16 15.49 7.25
C ALA A 202 13.33 16.48 8.41
N LYS A 203 13.91 17.67 8.16
CA LYS A 203 14.04 18.72 9.17
C LYS A 203 12.68 19.13 9.76
N ALA A 204 11.68 19.31 8.91
CA ALA A 204 10.33 19.65 9.34
C ALA A 204 9.66 18.49 10.10
N PHE A 205 9.95 17.25 9.72
CA PHE A 205 9.43 16.04 10.35
C PHE A 205 9.89 15.90 11.80
N THR A 206 11.04 16.46 12.18
CA THR A 206 11.50 16.49 13.59
C THR A 206 11.26 17.83 14.29
N ALA A 207 10.61 18.80 13.63
CA ALA A 207 10.36 20.13 14.16
C ALA A 207 8.95 20.23 14.78
N SER A 208 8.15 21.22 14.35
CA SER A 208 6.78 21.41 14.84
C SER A 208 5.73 20.89 13.85
N PRO A 209 4.49 20.63 14.32
CA PRO A 209 3.36 20.29 13.44
C PRO A 209 3.13 21.32 12.31
N ALA A 210 3.32 22.61 12.61
CA ALA A 210 3.15 23.69 11.65
C ALA A 210 4.24 23.68 10.57
N ASP A 211 5.50 23.47 10.95
CA ASP A 211 6.61 23.38 10.00
C ASP A 211 6.44 22.18 9.07
N LEU A 212 6.05 21.03 9.63
CA LEU A 212 5.79 19.82 8.85
C LEU A 212 4.65 20.03 7.86
N ARG A 213 3.54 20.63 8.30
CA ARG A 213 2.41 20.98 7.41
C ARG A 213 2.87 21.87 6.24
N LEU A 214 3.67 22.90 6.51
CA LEU A 214 4.19 23.80 5.47
C LEU A 214 5.16 23.11 4.50
N ALA A 215 6.02 22.22 5.01
CA ALA A 215 6.94 21.45 4.19
C ALA A 215 6.21 20.50 3.23
N VAL A 216 5.17 19.83 3.73
CA VAL A 216 4.31 18.93 2.94
C VAL A 216 3.52 19.69 1.87
N GLY A 217 3.08 20.91 2.17
CA GLY A 217 2.34 21.75 1.23
C GLY A 217 0.95 21.22 0.93
N ASP A 218 0.28 20.65 1.93
CA ASP A 218 -1.10 20.19 1.82
C ASP A 218 -2.07 21.38 1.71
N PRO A 219 -2.86 21.49 0.63
CA PRO A 219 -3.84 22.57 0.48
C PRO A 219 -5.05 22.44 1.42
N ASN A 220 -5.31 21.27 2.02
CA ASN A 220 -6.43 21.07 2.93
C ASN A 220 -6.09 21.58 4.32
N ASP A 221 -6.83 22.56 4.82
CA ASP A 221 -6.62 23.17 6.15
C ASP A 221 -7.14 22.30 7.32
N ALA A 222 -8.01 21.32 7.04
CA ALA A 222 -8.48 20.35 8.04
C ALA A 222 -7.46 19.23 8.33
N HIS A 223 -6.36 19.18 7.58
CA HIS A 223 -5.28 18.21 7.76
C HIS A 223 -4.20 18.75 8.70
N ALA A 224 -3.86 17.94 9.69
CA ALA A 224 -2.76 18.18 10.61
C ALA A 224 -1.74 17.03 10.57
N TYR A 225 -0.50 17.31 10.94
CA TYR A 225 0.60 16.35 10.84
C TYR A 225 1.31 16.19 12.18
N MET A 226 1.65 14.95 12.51
CA MET A 226 2.42 14.65 13.72
C MET A 226 3.91 14.56 13.38
N PRO A 227 4.77 15.47 13.89
CA PRO A 227 6.20 15.33 13.77
C PRO A 227 6.73 14.26 14.73
N LEU A 228 7.93 13.76 14.45
CA LEU A 228 8.74 12.97 15.35
C LEU A 228 9.41 13.89 16.39
N ALA A 229 8.60 14.48 17.26
CA ALA A 229 9.05 15.43 18.27
C ALA A 229 10.09 14.80 19.22
N GLY A 230 11.14 15.55 19.56
CA GLY A 230 12.22 15.11 20.45
C GLY A 230 13.38 14.39 19.76
N ALA A 231 13.26 14.08 18.47
CA ALA A 231 14.37 13.61 17.64
C ALA A 231 15.14 14.80 17.03
N GLN A 232 16.44 14.61 16.81
CA GLN A 232 17.27 15.51 16.02
C GLN A 232 17.84 14.76 14.82
N ILE A 233 17.93 15.43 13.67
CA ILE A 233 18.54 14.84 12.47
C ILE A 233 20.05 15.03 12.51
N ALA A 234 20.77 13.92 12.46
CA ALA A 234 22.21 13.91 12.27
C ALA A 234 22.57 13.98 10.78
N ASP A 235 21.88 13.19 9.94
CA ASP A 235 22.17 13.08 8.50
C ASP A 235 20.97 12.53 7.72
N VAL A 236 20.87 12.86 6.43
CA VAL A 236 19.83 12.36 5.53
C VAL A 236 20.46 11.94 4.21
N GLN A 237 20.27 10.67 3.84
CA GLN A 237 20.82 10.10 2.62
C GLN A 237 19.71 9.55 1.74
N VAL A 238 19.62 10.03 0.51
CA VAL A 238 18.77 9.40 -0.51
C VAL A 238 19.52 8.23 -1.11
N THR A 239 19.02 7.01 -0.89
CA THR A 239 19.65 5.76 -1.35
C THR A 239 19.12 5.31 -2.70
N ASN A 240 17.82 5.50 -2.96
CA ASN A 240 17.20 5.14 -4.22
C ASN A 240 16.12 6.14 -4.63
N THR A 241 15.96 6.31 -5.94
CA THR A 241 14.85 7.06 -6.54
C THR A 241 14.30 6.26 -7.71
N ALA A 242 12.98 6.24 -7.87
CA ALA A 242 12.34 5.54 -8.97
C ALA A 242 11.07 6.25 -9.45
N GLY A 243 10.82 6.13 -10.75
CA GLY A 243 9.56 6.54 -11.38
C GLY A 243 8.72 5.32 -11.74
N LYS A 244 7.40 5.50 -11.78
CA LYS A 244 6.50 4.45 -12.27
C LYS A 244 6.80 4.17 -13.74
N VAL A 245 6.85 2.90 -14.15
CA VAL A 245 7.02 2.56 -15.56
C VAL A 245 5.76 2.94 -16.35
N LEU A 246 5.95 3.70 -17.43
CA LEU A 246 4.94 4.07 -18.42
C LEU A 246 5.29 3.42 -19.76
N ASN A 247 4.35 3.39 -20.70
CA ASN A 247 4.57 2.80 -22.03
C ASN A 247 5.79 3.40 -22.75
N ASP A 248 6.02 4.71 -22.58
CA ASP A 248 7.08 5.46 -23.27
C ASP A 248 8.19 5.97 -22.34
N GLY A 249 8.37 5.35 -21.16
CA GLY A 249 9.46 5.71 -20.25
C GLY A 249 9.12 5.57 -18.77
N ILE A 250 9.52 6.56 -17.98
CA ILE A 250 9.25 6.62 -16.54
C ILE A 250 8.47 7.89 -16.23
N GLU A 251 7.55 7.81 -15.28
CA GLU A 251 6.94 8.99 -14.68
C GLU A 251 8.03 9.83 -13.99
N THR A 252 8.01 11.15 -14.20
CA THR A 252 9.04 12.07 -13.70
C THR A 252 8.48 13.19 -12.83
N LYS A 253 7.16 13.44 -12.87
CA LYS A 253 6.50 14.41 -11.99
C LYS A 253 6.37 13.87 -10.57
N THR A 254 6.13 12.58 -10.45
CA THR A 254 5.96 11.89 -9.18
C THR A 254 6.99 10.78 -9.07
N LEU A 255 7.86 10.88 -8.06
CA LEU A 255 8.92 9.90 -7.80
C LEU A 255 8.75 9.26 -6.43
N LEU A 256 9.12 7.98 -6.34
CA LEU A 256 9.38 7.33 -5.07
C LEU A 256 10.84 7.52 -4.71
N VAL A 257 11.10 7.87 -3.46
CA VAL A 257 12.44 8.07 -2.93
C VAL A 257 12.62 7.26 -1.65
N ARG A 258 13.70 6.51 -1.56
CA ARG A 258 14.12 5.85 -0.32
C ARG A 258 15.17 6.72 0.33
N ALA A 259 14.91 7.11 1.56
CA ALA A 259 15.83 7.90 2.36
C ALA A 259 16.19 7.16 3.65
N THR A 260 17.46 7.19 4.00
CA THR A 260 17.93 6.86 5.34
C THR A 260 18.07 8.18 6.11
N VAL A 261 17.29 8.32 7.17
CA VAL A 261 17.33 9.46 8.09
C VAL A 261 18.01 8.97 9.36
N ASN A 262 19.20 9.49 9.62
CA ASN A 262 19.94 9.22 10.85
C ASN A 262 19.44 10.18 11.92
N ILE A 263 18.79 9.66 12.96
CA ILE A 263 18.25 10.47 14.05
C ILE A 263 18.93 10.18 15.38
N THR A 264 19.02 11.20 16.20
CA THR A 264 19.52 11.13 17.56
C THR A 264 18.41 11.54 18.53
N TRP A 265 18.25 10.79 19.62
CA TRP A 265 17.32 11.09 20.70
C TRP A 265 18.11 11.48 21.93
N ALA A 266 17.92 12.70 22.45
CA ALA A 266 18.71 13.24 23.57
C ALA A 266 20.22 12.91 23.42
N GLU A 267 20.99 12.74 24.50
CA GLU A 267 22.42 12.37 24.47
C GLU A 267 22.71 10.93 23.95
N GLY A 268 21.82 10.36 23.13
CA GLY A 268 21.93 9.01 22.58
C GLY A 268 22.84 8.89 21.36
N THR A 269 23.08 7.65 20.95
CA THR A 269 23.76 7.34 19.67
C THR A 269 22.79 7.50 18.50
N SER A 270 23.29 8.01 17.37
CA SER A 270 22.53 8.12 16.12
C SER A 270 22.06 6.75 15.63
N SER A 271 20.80 6.64 15.23
CA SER A 271 20.18 5.42 14.72
C SER A 271 19.57 5.66 13.32
N PRO A 272 19.86 4.81 12.33
CA PRO A 272 19.31 4.95 10.99
C PRO A 272 17.86 4.49 10.94
N MET A 273 16.99 5.31 10.36
CA MET A 273 15.62 4.96 9.99
C MET A 273 15.44 5.06 8.48
N THR A 274 14.87 4.03 7.86
CA THR A 274 14.63 4.01 6.42
C THR A 274 13.17 4.29 6.10
N TYR A 275 12.95 5.32 5.28
CA TYR A 275 11.63 5.74 4.81
C TYR A 275 11.52 5.60 3.29
N ASP A 276 10.34 5.22 2.83
CA ASP A 276 9.91 5.46 1.46
C ASP A 276 9.09 6.75 1.44
N LEU A 277 9.37 7.62 0.48
CA LEU A 277 8.81 8.97 0.34
C LEU A 277 8.14 9.11 -1.03
N LEU A 278 6.99 9.76 -1.06
CA LEU A 278 6.33 10.22 -2.27
C LEU A 278 6.73 11.67 -2.52
N VAL A 279 7.40 11.92 -3.63
CA VAL A 279 7.82 13.26 -4.04
C VAL A 279 7.01 13.71 -5.24
N GLU A 280 6.30 14.82 -5.10
CA GLU A 280 5.53 15.46 -6.17
C GLU A 280 6.27 16.66 -6.75
N SER A 281 5.92 17.01 -7.99
CA SER A 281 6.60 18.04 -8.78
C SER A 281 8.12 17.80 -8.87
N ALA A 282 8.53 16.53 -8.91
CA ALA A 282 9.92 16.06 -8.89
C ALA A 282 10.74 16.49 -10.12
N ASN A 283 10.06 16.83 -11.22
CA ASN A 283 10.65 17.37 -12.44
C ASN A 283 10.79 18.90 -12.44
N THR A 284 10.57 19.57 -11.30
CA THR A 284 10.64 21.03 -11.16
C THR A 284 11.77 21.45 -10.21
N ALA A 285 11.97 22.76 -10.07
CA ALA A 285 12.91 23.34 -9.09
C ALA A 285 12.35 23.38 -7.65
N ALA A 286 11.08 23.02 -7.44
CA ALA A 286 10.42 23.09 -6.12
C ALA A 286 9.61 21.81 -5.83
N PRO A 287 10.25 20.62 -5.80
CA PRO A 287 9.57 19.40 -5.44
C PRO A 287 9.18 19.39 -3.96
N ARG A 288 8.20 18.56 -3.61
CA ARG A 288 7.70 18.41 -2.23
C ARG A 288 7.52 16.95 -1.86
N VAL A 289 7.89 16.59 -0.64
CA VAL A 289 7.52 15.30 -0.07
C VAL A 289 6.09 15.40 0.45
N THR A 290 5.17 14.67 -0.17
CA THR A 290 3.74 14.74 0.17
C THR A 290 3.24 13.55 0.97
N ALA A 291 4.01 12.47 1.03
CA ALA A 291 3.74 11.33 1.89
C ALA A 291 5.01 10.54 2.21
N TRP A 292 4.96 9.79 3.31
CA TRP A 292 6.03 8.92 3.76
C TRP A 292 5.49 7.65 4.42
N GLY A 293 6.31 6.62 4.45
CA GLY A 293 6.04 5.37 5.16
C GLY A 293 7.32 4.58 5.40
N GLY A 294 7.20 3.43 6.08
CA GLY A 294 8.34 2.55 6.30
C GLY A 294 8.90 1.97 5.00
N ALA A 295 10.14 1.47 5.04
CA ALA A 295 10.75 0.80 3.90
C ALA A 295 9.85 -0.32 3.33
N GLY A 296 9.55 -0.26 2.03
CA GLY A 296 8.72 -1.21 1.30
C GLY A 296 7.32 -0.66 0.98
N THR A 297 6.92 0.45 1.60
CA THR A 297 5.57 1.02 1.42
C THR A 297 5.43 1.92 0.20
N GLY A 298 6.53 2.30 -0.47
CA GLY A 298 6.56 3.26 -1.59
C GLY A 298 5.40 3.16 -2.59
N PRO A 299 5.14 1.99 -3.21
CA PRO A 299 4.08 1.81 -4.21
C PRO A 299 2.66 2.06 -3.70
N SER A 300 2.47 2.00 -2.38
CA SER A 300 1.17 2.20 -1.72
C SER A 300 0.96 3.62 -1.21
N LEU A 301 2.01 4.47 -1.21
CA LEU A 301 1.93 5.84 -0.71
C LEU A 301 0.97 6.67 -1.57
N LYS A 302 0.07 7.38 -0.90
CA LYS A 302 -0.80 8.39 -1.50
C LYS A 302 -0.50 9.75 -0.90
N ALA A 303 -0.56 10.80 -1.72
CA ALA A 303 -0.35 12.17 -1.25
C ALA A 303 -1.19 12.46 0.00
N TYR A 304 -0.55 13.07 0.99
CA TYR A 304 -1.14 13.52 2.25
C TYR A 304 -1.72 12.43 3.15
N GLN A 305 -1.48 11.15 2.88
CA GLN A 305 -2.01 10.04 3.70
C GLN A 305 -1.55 10.06 5.17
N ASN A 306 -0.47 10.78 5.48
CA ASN A 306 0.06 10.92 6.84
C ASN A 306 -0.70 11.98 7.66
N ALA A 307 -1.66 12.68 7.05
CA ALA A 307 -2.49 13.66 7.74
C ALA A 307 -3.45 12.98 8.73
N VAL A 308 -3.64 13.62 9.87
CA VAL A 308 -4.71 13.33 10.81
C VAL A 308 -5.83 14.35 10.57
N SER A 309 -7.06 13.86 10.46
CA SER A 309 -8.26 14.70 10.34
C SER A 309 -9.03 14.74 11.66
N GLY A 310 -9.66 15.89 11.95
CA GLY A 310 -10.61 16.03 13.07
C GLY A 310 -9.98 15.99 14.47
N ARG A 311 -8.68 16.24 14.59
CA ARG A 311 -7.97 16.40 15.87
C ARG A 311 -6.99 17.55 15.79
N ASP A 312 -6.94 18.35 16.85
CA ASP A 312 -5.92 19.38 17.00
C ASP A 312 -4.61 18.73 17.45
N VAL A 313 -3.55 18.94 16.69
CA VAL A 313 -2.25 18.28 16.90
C VAL A 313 -1.33 19.32 17.51
N GLY A 314 -1.60 19.68 18.76
CA GLY A 314 -0.81 20.66 19.51
C GLY A 314 0.63 20.18 19.76
N THR A 315 1.54 21.13 19.91
CA THR A 315 2.92 20.88 20.35
C THR A 315 2.89 20.25 21.75
N ALA A 316 3.40 19.03 21.92
CA ALA A 316 3.51 18.42 23.25
C ALA A 316 4.31 19.35 24.17
N ALA A 317 3.67 19.86 25.23
CA ALA A 317 4.33 20.71 26.21
C ALA A 317 5.42 19.91 26.95
N PRO A 318 6.59 20.50 27.25
CA PRO A 318 7.57 19.85 28.11
C PRO A 318 6.93 19.56 29.47
N THR A 319 7.12 18.35 29.97
CA THR A 319 6.69 17.94 31.32
C THR A 319 7.19 18.98 32.33
N PRO A 320 6.35 19.56 33.20
CA PRO A 320 6.80 20.52 34.20
C PRO A 320 7.81 19.85 35.12
N THR A 321 9.01 20.42 35.22
CA THR A 321 9.99 20.07 36.25
C THR A 321 9.33 20.21 37.62
N PRO A 322 9.35 19.18 38.49
CA PRO A 322 8.77 19.30 39.82
C PRO A 322 9.50 20.41 40.58
N THR A 323 8.75 21.43 41.00
CA THR A 323 9.23 22.48 41.91
C THR A 323 9.73 21.81 43.19
N PRO A 324 10.95 22.10 43.67
CA PRO A 324 11.41 21.57 44.95
C PRO A 324 10.46 22.07 46.04
N THR A 325 9.84 21.14 46.76
CA THR A 325 9.07 21.49 47.96
C THR A 325 10.05 22.00 49.00
N GLU A 326 9.96 23.29 49.29
CA GLU A 326 10.66 23.94 50.39
C GLU A 326 10.26 23.26 51.71
N ALA A 327 11.24 22.65 52.38
CA ALA A 327 11.04 22.03 53.68
C ALA A 327 10.73 23.14 54.71
N ALA A 328 9.50 23.14 55.22
CA ALA A 328 9.13 23.99 56.35
C ALA A 328 9.89 23.56 57.61
N ARG A 329 10.36 24.59 58.33
CA ARG A 329 11.12 24.54 59.59
C ARG A 329 10.40 23.84 60.73
#